data_AF-A0A537KP74-F1
#
_entry.id   AF-A0A537KP74-F1
#
_cell.length_a   1.000
_cell.length_b   1.000
_cell.length_c   1.000
_cell.angle_alpha   90.00
_cell.angle_beta   90.00
_cell.angle_gamma   90.00
#
_symmetry.space_group_name_H-M   'P 1'
#
loop_
_entity.id
_entity.type
_entity.pdbx_description
1 polymer ?
#
loop_
_entity_poly.entity_id
_entity_poly.type
_entity_poly.pdbx_seq_one_letter_code
_entity_poly.pdbx_strand_id
1 'polypeptide(L)'
;MSKFFKWCGEQEKNRLGWLALSLAVHGCIITPIVVLTIAMTSNNFLLWIAGMAAMGGTLVVNLAAQPTKTTIPTFFLSLVIDLAIVIACVLPLVTQ
;
A
#
# COMPACT_ATOMS: atom_id res chain seq x y z
N MET A 1 -11.31 10.25 -13.93
CA MET A 1 -9.91 9.80 -14.10
C MET A 1 -8.97 10.90 -14.59
N SER A 2 -9.29 11.67 -15.64
CA SER A 2 -8.36 12.70 -16.19
C SER A 2 -7.89 13.74 -15.17
N LYS A 3 -8.77 14.21 -14.28
CA LYS A 3 -8.42 15.16 -13.21
C LYS A 3 -7.42 14.59 -12.20
N PHE A 4 -7.55 13.31 -11.83
CA PHE A 4 -6.65 12.65 -10.89
C PHE A 4 -5.25 12.46 -11.48
N PHE A 5 -5.15 11.92 -12.70
CA PHE A 5 -3.85 11.77 -13.37
C PHE A 5 -3.18 13.10 -13.71
N LYS A 6 -3.98 14.16 -13.94
CA LYS A 6 -3.46 15.53 -14.06
C LYS A 6 -2.85 16.00 -12.73
N TRP A 7 -3.58 15.84 -11.63
CA TRP A 7 -3.07 16.17 -10.29
C TRP A 7 -1.82 15.36 -9.94
N CYS A 8 -1.79 14.06 -10.21
CA CYS A 8 -0.58 13.25 -10.01
C CYS A 8 0.60 13.82 -10.78
N GLY A 9 0.41 14.25 -12.03
CA GLY A 9 1.46 14.91 -12.81
C GLY A 9 1.95 16.23 -12.22
N GLU A 10 1.09 17.00 -11.55
CA GLU A 10 1.47 18.24 -10.85
C GLU A 10 2.31 17.97 -9.60
N GLN A 11 2.21 16.76 -9.02
CA GLN A 11 2.98 16.32 -7.86
C GLN A 11 4.42 15.91 -8.16
N GLU A 12 4.85 15.89 -9.43
CA GLU A 12 6.22 15.48 -9.81
C GLU A 12 7.29 16.33 -9.12
N LYS A 13 7.01 17.61 -8.86
CA LYS A 13 7.89 18.52 -8.09
C LYS A 13 8.21 18.00 -6.69
N ASN A 14 7.27 17.25 -6.10
CA ASN A 14 7.35 16.68 -4.76
C ASN A 14 7.60 15.16 -4.81
N ARG A 15 8.15 14.61 -5.90
CA ARG A 15 8.37 13.16 -6.06
C ARG A 15 9.12 12.53 -4.89
N LEU A 16 10.14 13.21 -4.38
CA LEU A 16 10.90 12.73 -3.21
C LEU A 16 10.06 12.74 -1.93
N GLY A 17 9.15 13.70 -1.77
CA GLY A 17 8.19 13.72 -0.67
C GLY A 17 7.24 12.52 -0.72
N TRP A 18 6.74 12.17 -1.91
CA TRP A 18 5.90 10.99 -2.12
C TRP A 18 6.66 9.67 -1.91
N LEU A 19 7.92 9.61 -2.32
CA LEU A 19 8.80 8.48 -2.03
C LEU A 19 9.01 8.34 -0.52
N ALA A 20 9.38 9.41 0.17
CA ALA A 20 9.59 9.39 1.62
C ALA A 20 8.31 9.01 2.37
N LEU A 21 7.16 9.57 1.97
CA LEU A 21 5.86 9.26 2.56
C LEU A 21 5.50 7.79 2.37
N SER A 22 5.60 7.27 1.15
CA SER A 22 5.31 5.87 0.88
C SER A 22 6.28 4.95 1.62
N LEU A 23 7.59 5.22 1.61
CA LEU A 23 8.54 4.38 2.32
C LEU A 23 8.33 4.40 3.85
N ALA A 24 8.23 5.59 4.45
CA ALA A 24 8.15 5.74 5.90
C ALA A 24 6.78 5.35 6.46
N VAL A 25 5.69 5.80 5.84
CA VAL A 25 4.34 5.51 6.34
C VAL A 25 3.88 4.13 5.91
N HIS A 26 4.00 3.81 4.61
CA HIS A 26 3.52 2.52 4.13
C HIS A 26 4.43 1.37 4.56
N GLY A 27 5.74 1.54 4.33
CA GLY A 27 6.69 0.49 4.57
C GLY A 27 6.99 0.25 6.05
N CYS A 28 7.07 1.31 6.85
CA CYS A 28 7.47 1.16 8.25
C CYS A 28 6.31 1.15 9.24
N ILE A 29 5.12 1.64 8.87
CA ILE A 29 3.98 1.70 9.81
C ILE A 29 2.87 0.76 9.34
N ILE A 30 2.34 0.96 8.13
CA ILE A 30 1.16 0.24 7.66
C ILE A 30 1.47 -1.24 7.41
N THR A 31 2.55 -1.54 6.68
CA THR A 31 2.89 -2.93 6.33
C THR A 31 3.14 -3.79 7.58
N PRO A 32 3.91 -3.35 8.61
CA PRO A 32 4.05 -4.12 9.85
C PRO A 32 2.72 -4.33 10.59
N ILE A 33 1.83 -3.34 10.61
CA ILE A 33 0.49 -3.48 11.22
C ILE A 33 -0.33 -4.53 10.47
N VAL A 34 -0.34 -4.51 9.14
CA VAL A 34 -1.06 -5.49 8.30
C VAL A 34 -0.50 -6.88 8.54
N VAL A 35 0.82 -7.03 8.49
CA VAL A 35 1.51 -8.30 8.72
C VAL A 35 1.21 -8.86 10.12
N LEU A 36 1.26 -8.00 11.15
CA LEU A 36 0.92 -8.39 12.52
C LEU A 36 -0.55 -8.83 12.62
N THR A 37 -1.45 -8.09 11.95
CA THR A 37 -2.87 -8.43 11.92
C THR A 37 -3.09 -9.82 11.31
N ILE A 38 -2.45 -10.12 10.18
CA ILE A 38 -2.52 -11.45 9.54
C ILE A 38 -1.99 -12.52 10.50
N ALA A 39 -0.82 -12.30 11.10
CA ALA A 39 -0.17 -13.25 11.99
C ALA A 39 -1.01 -13.59 13.24
N MET A 40 -1.77 -12.62 13.76
CA MET A 40 -2.53 -12.77 15.01
C MET A 40 -3.96 -13.29 14.85
N THR A 41 -4.54 -13.27 13.63
CA THR A 41 -5.93 -13.72 13.42
C THR A 41 -6.02 -14.96 12.55
N SER A 42 -5.92 -14.81 11.24
CA SER A 42 -6.19 -15.91 10.29
C SER A 42 -4.94 -16.72 9.93
N ASN A 43 -3.78 -16.07 10.00
CA ASN A 43 -2.50 -16.55 9.46
C ASN A 43 -2.60 -17.15 8.05
N ASN A 44 -3.53 -16.64 7.23
CA ASN A 44 -3.77 -17.16 5.90
C ASN A 44 -2.65 -16.76 4.93
N PHE A 45 -1.96 -17.75 4.37
CA PHE A 45 -0.83 -17.55 3.47
C PHE A 45 -1.15 -16.70 2.22
N LEU A 46 -2.39 -16.74 1.72
CA LEU A 46 -2.79 -15.89 0.59
C LEU A 46 -2.76 -14.39 0.93
N LEU A 47 -3.13 -14.02 2.16
CA LEU A 47 -3.11 -12.63 2.62
C LEU A 47 -1.68 -12.12 2.77
N TRP A 48 -0.76 -12.99 3.20
CA TRP A 48 0.68 -12.69 3.23
C TRP A 48 1.21 -12.35 1.85
N ILE A 49 0.91 -13.18 0.84
CA ILE A 49 1.33 -12.93 -0.55
C ILE A 49 0.74 -11.61 -1.06
N ALA A 50 -0.57 -11.38 -0.83
CA ALA A 50 -1.24 -10.17 -1.28
C ALA A 50 -0.63 -8.90 -0.65
N GLY A 51 -0.35 -8.90 0.66
CA GLY A 51 0.28 -7.77 1.35
C GLY A 51 1.72 -7.53 0.90
N MET A 52 2.51 -8.59 0.72
CA MET A 52 3.87 -8.47 0.18
C MET A 52 3.87 -7.97 -1.27
N ALA A 53 2.93 -8.41 -2.10
CA ALA A 53 2.80 -7.94 -3.47
C ALA A 53 2.37 -6.46 -3.53
N ALA A 54 1.46 -6.05 -2.64
CA ALA A 54 1.02 -4.66 -2.53
C ALA A 54 2.19 -3.74 -2.13
N MET A 55 2.94 -4.08 -1.09
CA MET A 55 4.12 -3.32 -0.66
C MET A 55 5.24 -3.37 -1.70
N GLY A 56 5.51 -4.55 -2.25
CA GLY A 56 6.51 -4.74 -3.30
C GLY A 56 6.22 -3.88 -4.53
N GLY A 57 4.94 -3.80 -4.95
CA GLY A 57 4.51 -2.94 -6.05
C GLY A 57 4.82 -1.46 -5.77
N THR A 58 4.49 -0.96 -4.58
CA THR A 58 4.79 0.42 -4.16
C THR A 58 6.30 0.70 -4.16
N LEU A 59 7.11 -0.23 -3.63
CA LEU A 59 8.57 -0.09 -3.64
C LEU A 59 9.13 -0.08 -5.06
N VAL A 60 8.72 -1.03 -5.90
CA VAL A 60 9.26 -1.18 -7.27
C VAL A 60 9.03 0.10 -8.06
N VAL A 61 7.83 0.66 -8.05
CA VAL A 61 7.57 1.89 -8.83
C VAL A 61 8.32 3.10 -8.29
N ASN A 62 8.46 3.22 -6.96
CA ASN A 62 9.19 4.34 -6.35
C ASN A 62 10.70 4.22 -6.56
N LEU A 63 11.27 3.03 -6.37
CA LEU A 63 12.71 2.76 -6.53
C LEU A 63 13.14 2.74 -8.01
N ALA A 64 12.26 2.34 -8.92
CA ALA A 64 12.46 2.47 -10.36
C ALA A 64 12.30 3.93 -10.86
N ALA A 65 12.19 4.90 -9.95
CA ALA A 65 12.05 6.33 -10.23
C ALA A 65 10.95 6.64 -11.28
N GLN A 66 9.86 5.87 -11.24
CA GLN A 66 8.72 6.08 -12.14
C GLN A 66 8.07 7.45 -11.86
N PRO A 67 7.39 8.05 -12.86
CA PRO A 67 6.69 9.30 -12.66
C PRO A 67 5.62 9.17 -11.58
N THR A 68 5.30 10.27 -10.90
CA THR A 68 4.26 10.36 -9.87
C THR A 68 2.87 9.97 -10.37
N LYS A 69 2.65 10.04 -11.68
CA LYS A 69 1.48 9.48 -12.38
C LYS A 69 1.32 7.96 -12.24
N THR A 70 2.39 7.25 -11.90
CA THR A 70 2.38 5.80 -11.66
C THR A 70 2.59 5.50 -10.18
N THR A 71 3.52 6.19 -9.50
CA THR A 71 3.83 5.89 -8.09
C THR A 71 2.67 6.20 -7.14
N ILE A 72 1.98 7.33 -7.33
CA ILE A 72 0.88 7.73 -6.45
C ILE A 72 -0.32 6.76 -6.61
N PRO A 73 -0.79 6.43 -7.83
CA PRO A 73 -1.86 5.45 -7.98
C PRO A 73 -1.51 4.08 -7.41
N THR A 74 -0.29 3.58 -7.64
CA THR A 74 0.15 2.29 -7.07
C THR A 74 0.17 2.33 -5.55
N PHE A 75 0.64 3.43 -4.94
CA PHE A 75 0.61 3.60 -3.50
C PHE A 75 -0.82 3.56 -2.94
N PHE A 76 -1.76 4.31 -3.54
CA PHE A 76 -3.17 4.27 -3.11
C PHE A 76 -3.81 2.88 -3.31
N LEU A 77 -3.51 2.20 -4.41
CA LEU A 77 -3.98 0.84 -4.64
C LEU A 77 -3.47 -0.11 -3.55
N SER A 78 -2.21 0.03 -3.19
CA SER A 78 -1.57 -0.74 -2.12
C SER A 78 -2.26 -0.55 -0.77
N LEU A 79 -2.59 0.70 -0.41
CA LEU A 79 -3.35 1.01 0.80
C LEU A 79 -4.76 0.39 0.82
N VAL A 80 -5.42 0.36 -0.34
CA VAL A 80 -6.75 -0.27 -0.47
C VAL A 80 -6.65 -1.78 -0.27
N ILE A 81 -5.61 -2.41 -0.81
CA ILE A 81 -5.35 -3.85 -0.61
C ILE A 81 -5.09 -4.14 0.87
N ASP A 82 -4.23 -3.35 1.51
CA ASP A 82 -3.93 -3.49 2.94
C ASP A 82 -5.17 -3.34 3.81
N LEU A 83 -6.02 -2.35 3.52
CA LEU A 83 -7.29 -2.17 4.23
C LEU A 83 -8.21 -3.39 4.02
N ALA A 84 -8.31 -3.91 2.80
CA ALA A 84 -9.09 -5.11 2.52
C ALA A 84 -8.57 -6.34 3.28
N ILE A 85 -7.25 -6.49 3.40
CA ILE A 85 -6.61 -7.54 4.19
C ILE A 85 -6.99 -7.40 5.68
N VAL A 86 -6.90 -6.20 6.24
CA VAL A 86 -7.27 -5.94 7.64
C VAL A 86 -8.75 -6.29 7.88
N ILE A 87 -9.65 -5.86 6.99
CA ILE A 87 -11.08 -6.20 7.08
C ILE A 87 -11.29 -7.71 7.00
N ALA A 88 -10.63 -8.39 6.06
CA ALA A 88 -10.72 -9.84 5.91
C ALA A 88 -10.18 -10.61 7.13
N CYS A 89 -9.22 -10.04 7.85
CA CYS A 89 -8.68 -10.62 9.09
C CYS A 89 -9.59 -10.37 10.30
N VAL A 90 -10.13 -9.15 10.44
CA VAL A 90 -10.89 -8.71 11.63
C VAL A 90 -12.35 -9.15 11.57
N LEU A 91 -12.98 -9.17 10.38
CA LEU A 91 -14.41 -9.49 10.25
C LEU A 91 -14.75 -10.89 10.83
N PRO A 92 -13.99 -11.97 10.54
CA PRO A 92 -14.25 -13.27 11.14
C PRO A 92 -14.11 -13.26 12.66
N LEU A 93 -13.16 -12.50 13.21
CA LEU A 93 -12.91 -12.41 14.66
C LEU A 93 -14.09 -11.78 15.41
N VAL A 94 -14.78 -10.80 14.82
CA VAL A 94 -15.92 -10.11 15.45
C VAL A 94 -17.20 -10.95 15.38
N THR A 95 -17.31 -11.86 14.41
CA THR A 95 -18.50 -12.69 14.20
C THR A 95 -18.48 -14.02 14.97
N GLN A 96 -17.43 -14.28 15.76
CA GLN A 96 -17.30 -15.44 16.66
C GLN A 96 -17.66 -15.07 18.09
#